data_AF-A0A9C9EQN5-F1
#
_entry.id   AF-A0A9C9EQN5-F1
#
_cell.length_a   1.000
_cell.length_b   1.000
_cell.length_c   1.000
_cell.angle_alpha   90.00
_cell.angle_beta   90.00
_cell.angle_gamma   90.00
#
_symmetry.space_group_name_H-M   'P 1'
#
loop_
_entity.id
_entity.type
_entity.pdbx_description
1 polymer ?
#
loop_
_entity_poly.entity_id
_entity_poly.type
_entity_poly.pdbx_seq_one_letter_code
_entity_poly.pdbx_strand_id
1 'polypeptide(L)'
;LIPVMNVDGWIYDDVENHRRWWRKNARDNDNDDEHFGYYDGVDLNRNYSYMWGYDDYGSSPYPEDTTYRGPEPNSEPETQIIVGLADDYEFNVALSYHTYGEYILIPWGYIDDYPDGEDYDTFMEIADGMNEVIYDYQGRYYEVGNPYDTVGYPTNGDFDDYMYGEKGVFGLTFELNTWGQGGFYPPDSYIPETTEMHWLVLKWLLNWMVDKYITDINVLYFKGIAYDGGVKLTWDAESTDEDILGFNIYREEVLNKSGEMRHSRLDSFIKVNDGLITGERPYTYVDRDIVEGEEYRYRLEVVTDESGYDRGEVVVDTGRQTPISLEMVYPNPCIDELSIGLMAGEGTEIEMRVYDISGRKVDAGLIESVNEGYNILKMDVGELANGAYMLVIDSDAGKLTSRFCVVR
;
A
#
# COMPACT_ATOMS: atom_id res chain seq x y z
N LEU A 1 -0.14 17.73 -9.72
CA LEU A 1 1.34 17.82 -9.86
C LEU A 1 1.73 19.25 -10.16
N ILE A 2 2.59 19.84 -9.34
CA ILE A 2 3.18 21.17 -9.57
C ILE A 2 4.70 20.94 -9.67
N PRO A 3 5.30 21.00 -10.88
CA PRO A 3 6.69 20.61 -11.06
C PRO A 3 7.69 21.61 -10.49
N VAL A 4 7.35 22.90 -10.48
CA VAL A 4 8.17 23.97 -9.90
C VAL A 4 7.24 24.95 -9.20
N MET A 5 7.33 25.02 -7.88
CA MET A 5 6.55 25.96 -7.06
C MET A 5 7.20 27.35 -7.02
N ASN A 6 8.51 27.40 -6.78
CA ASN A 6 9.30 28.65 -6.73
C ASN A 6 9.98 28.90 -8.09
N VAL A 7 9.22 29.39 -9.07
CA VAL A 7 9.74 29.60 -10.43
C VAL A 7 10.82 30.68 -10.46
N ASP A 8 10.62 31.79 -9.75
CA ASP A 8 11.56 32.91 -9.76
C ASP A 8 12.89 32.54 -9.08
N GLY A 9 12.82 31.89 -7.92
CA GLY A 9 14.00 31.37 -7.23
C GLY A 9 14.72 30.29 -8.03
N TRP A 10 14.00 29.41 -8.72
CA TRP A 10 14.59 28.39 -9.59
C TRP A 10 15.35 29.02 -10.77
N ILE A 11 14.74 29.96 -11.49
CA ILE A 11 15.41 30.69 -12.58
C ILE A 11 16.64 31.42 -12.02
N TYR A 12 16.50 32.10 -10.89
CA TYR A 12 17.62 32.83 -10.29
C TYR A 12 18.76 31.90 -9.89
N ASP A 13 18.50 30.71 -9.34
CA ASP A 13 19.57 29.78 -9.00
C ASP A 13 20.24 29.17 -10.25
N ASP A 14 19.46 28.86 -11.30
CA ASP A 14 19.90 28.16 -12.51
C ASP A 14 20.63 29.05 -13.54
N VAL A 15 20.37 30.36 -13.59
CA VAL A 15 20.94 31.25 -14.63
C VAL A 15 22.47 31.13 -14.68
N GLU A 16 22.97 30.64 -15.82
CA GLU A 16 24.37 30.40 -16.15
C GLU A 16 25.08 29.28 -15.32
N ASN A 17 24.38 28.24 -14.85
CA ASN A 17 24.97 27.11 -14.10
C ASN A 17 25.61 27.51 -12.75
N HIS A 18 25.19 28.63 -12.17
CA HIS A 18 25.93 29.29 -11.09
C HIS A 18 25.61 28.84 -9.66
N ARG A 19 24.80 27.79 -9.43
CA ARG A 19 24.56 27.16 -8.11
C ARG A 19 24.59 28.19 -6.99
N ARG A 20 23.67 29.17 -7.03
CA ARG A 20 23.71 30.36 -6.18
C ARG A 20 23.35 30.05 -4.72
N TRP A 21 22.88 28.84 -4.45
CA TRP A 21 22.39 28.38 -3.14
C TRP A 21 21.19 29.20 -2.69
N TRP A 22 20.42 29.70 -3.66
CA TRP A 22 19.22 30.46 -3.38
C TRP A 22 18.05 29.51 -3.14
N ARG A 23 17.30 29.74 -2.06
CA ARG A 23 16.18 28.89 -1.61
C ARG A 23 14.83 29.64 -1.60
N LYS A 24 14.83 30.89 -1.15
CA LYS A 24 13.62 31.70 -0.92
C LYS A 24 12.97 32.11 -2.25
N ASN A 25 11.77 32.69 -2.23
CA ASN A 25 11.21 33.31 -3.44
C ASN A 25 11.86 34.66 -3.75
N ALA A 26 11.29 35.44 -4.68
CA ALA A 26 11.84 36.71 -5.15
C ALA A 26 11.22 37.96 -4.50
N ARG A 27 10.52 37.83 -3.37
CA ARG A 27 9.88 38.97 -2.70
C ARG A 27 10.89 40.07 -2.36
N ASP A 28 10.67 41.28 -2.86
CA ASP A 28 11.39 42.49 -2.41
C ASP A 28 10.87 42.87 -1.02
N ASN A 29 11.72 42.74 -0.01
CA ASN A 29 11.33 42.99 1.39
C ASN A 29 11.73 44.39 1.88
N ASP A 30 12.67 45.08 1.21
CA ASP A 30 13.17 46.40 1.62
C ASP A 30 12.71 47.55 0.69
N ASN A 31 11.96 47.23 -0.36
CA ASN A 31 11.38 48.13 -1.36
C ASN A 31 12.44 48.94 -2.11
N ASP A 32 13.56 48.32 -2.44
CA ASP A 32 14.62 48.93 -3.23
C ASP A 32 14.47 48.71 -4.76
N ASP A 33 13.40 48.02 -5.19
CA ASP A 33 13.13 47.61 -6.58
C ASP A 33 14.20 46.64 -7.15
N GLU A 34 15.07 46.09 -6.31
CA GLU A 34 15.95 44.97 -6.62
C GLU A 34 15.37 43.67 -6.02
N HIS A 35 15.82 42.52 -6.53
CA HIS A 35 15.38 41.21 -6.06
C HIS A 35 16.59 40.33 -5.80
N PHE A 36 16.42 39.34 -4.93
CA PHE A 36 17.48 38.40 -4.54
C PHE A 36 18.65 39.04 -3.78
N GLY A 37 18.40 40.20 -3.16
CA GLY A 37 19.28 40.87 -2.21
C GLY A 37 19.32 40.18 -0.85
N TYR A 38 20.07 40.78 0.07
CA TYR A 38 20.30 40.21 1.40
C TYR A 38 19.03 40.10 2.25
N TYR A 39 18.08 41.03 2.07
CA TYR A 39 16.82 41.04 2.81
C TYR A 39 15.68 40.34 2.05
N ASP A 40 15.89 39.96 0.79
CA ASP A 40 14.82 39.53 -0.09
C ASP A 40 14.45 38.07 0.05
N GLY A 41 13.23 37.78 -0.37
CA GLY A 41 12.65 36.46 -0.43
C GLY A 41 12.08 36.01 0.90
N VAL A 42 11.08 35.15 0.80
CA VAL A 42 10.46 34.42 1.90
C VAL A 42 10.71 32.93 1.70
N ASP A 43 10.97 32.23 2.80
CA ASP A 43 11.01 30.77 2.79
C ASP A 43 9.58 30.23 2.66
N LEU A 44 9.24 29.73 1.47
CA LEU A 44 7.90 29.25 1.17
C LEU A 44 7.47 28.09 2.09
N ASN A 45 8.42 27.28 2.58
CA ASN A 45 8.11 26.19 3.51
C ASN A 45 8.14 26.65 4.98
N ARG A 46 8.02 27.95 5.24
CA ARG A 46 7.78 28.58 6.55
C ARG A 46 6.61 29.55 6.52
N ASN A 47 5.90 29.61 5.40
CA ASN A 47 4.90 30.64 5.14
C ASN A 47 3.46 30.14 5.24
N TYR A 48 3.20 28.86 5.50
CA TYR A 48 1.84 28.35 5.65
C TYR A 48 1.21 28.73 7.00
N SER A 49 -0.11 28.82 7.06
CA SER A 49 -0.86 29.35 8.21
C SER A 49 -0.84 28.51 9.47
N TYR A 50 -0.71 27.19 9.35
CA TYR A 50 -0.75 26.31 10.51
C TYR A 50 0.52 26.46 11.34
N MET A 51 0.34 26.86 12.62
CA MET A 51 1.43 27.13 13.56
C MET A 51 2.49 28.10 13.02
N TRP A 52 2.11 29.01 12.14
CA TRP A 52 3.00 30.03 11.59
C TRP A 52 3.59 30.92 12.68
N GLY A 53 4.92 30.97 12.78
CA GLY A 53 5.60 31.75 13.81
C GLY A 53 5.17 31.36 15.22
N TYR A 54 4.86 30.08 15.44
CA TYR A 54 4.55 29.50 16.75
C TYR A 54 5.57 29.92 17.81
N ASP A 55 6.84 29.86 17.43
CA ASP A 55 7.97 30.50 18.10
C ASP A 55 9.03 30.93 17.07
N ASP A 56 10.20 31.36 17.56
CA ASP A 56 11.35 31.72 16.74
C ASP A 56 12.37 30.58 16.59
N TYR A 57 11.95 29.33 16.81
CA TYR A 57 12.72 28.12 16.60
C TYR A 57 12.13 27.32 15.43
N GLY A 58 12.88 27.24 14.33
CA GLY A 58 12.47 26.54 13.11
C GLY A 58 12.04 27.46 11.97
N SER A 59 11.69 28.71 12.27
CA SER A 59 11.55 29.79 11.30
C SER A 59 11.99 31.11 11.91
N SER A 60 12.21 32.15 11.10
CA SER A 60 12.72 33.45 11.56
C SER A 60 11.78 34.61 11.21
N PRO A 61 11.60 35.61 12.08
CA PRO A 61 10.86 36.84 11.77
C PRO A 61 11.73 37.89 11.05
N TYR A 62 13.02 37.62 10.81
CA TYR A 62 13.97 38.56 10.24
C TYR A 62 14.20 38.28 8.75
N PRO A 63 13.99 39.27 7.85
CA PRO A 63 14.11 39.08 6.39
C PRO A 63 15.45 38.55 5.90
N GLU A 64 16.55 38.87 6.60
CA GLU A 64 17.90 38.41 6.27
C GLU A 64 18.14 36.91 6.50
N ASP A 65 17.22 36.23 7.20
CA ASP A 65 17.35 34.81 7.51
C ASP A 65 16.92 33.95 6.30
N THR A 66 17.62 32.83 6.10
CA THR A 66 17.24 31.85 5.08
C THR A 66 15.92 31.16 5.37
N THR A 67 15.48 31.19 6.63
CA THR A 67 14.21 30.64 7.13
C THR A 67 13.17 31.73 7.42
N TYR A 68 13.32 32.92 6.80
CA TYR A 68 12.37 34.02 6.99
C TYR A 68 10.94 33.59 6.60
N ARG A 69 10.03 33.64 7.58
CA ARG A 69 8.65 33.14 7.48
C ARG A 69 7.69 34.05 6.70
N GLY A 70 8.15 35.23 6.29
CA GLY A 70 7.34 36.27 5.67
C GLY A 70 6.70 37.22 6.68
N PRO A 71 5.98 38.25 6.19
CA PRO A 71 5.34 39.25 7.06
C PRO A 71 4.04 38.77 7.72
N GLU A 72 3.36 37.81 7.11
CA GLU A 72 2.12 37.17 7.60
C GLU A 72 1.98 35.77 6.97
N PRO A 73 1.18 34.84 7.52
CA PRO A 73 0.96 33.55 6.90
C PRO A 73 0.28 33.68 5.54
N ASN A 74 0.62 32.80 4.60
CA ASN A 74 0.14 32.75 3.23
C ASN A 74 0.31 34.09 2.49
N SER A 75 1.38 34.83 2.81
CA SER A 75 1.67 36.14 2.21
C SER A 75 2.25 36.04 0.80
N GLU A 76 2.79 34.88 0.43
CA GLU A 76 3.43 34.67 -0.86
C GLU A 76 2.43 34.14 -1.89
N PRO A 77 2.46 34.65 -3.14
CA PRO A 77 1.56 34.16 -4.19
C PRO A 77 1.75 32.66 -4.47
N GLU A 78 2.97 32.12 -4.28
CA GLU A 78 3.25 30.70 -4.46
C GLU A 78 2.54 29.83 -3.40
N THR A 79 2.60 30.21 -2.12
CA THR A 79 1.88 29.46 -1.06
C THR A 79 0.37 29.60 -1.22
N GLN A 80 -0.12 30.77 -1.64
CA GLN A 80 -1.53 31.00 -1.93
C GLN A 80 -2.09 30.07 -3.03
N ILE A 81 -1.28 29.63 -3.99
CA ILE A 81 -1.71 28.64 -4.99
C ILE A 81 -2.02 27.30 -4.34
N ILE A 82 -1.16 26.84 -3.41
CA ILE A 82 -1.39 25.59 -2.68
C ILE A 82 -2.61 25.70 -1.77
N VAL A 83 -2.75 26.83 -1.09
CA VAL A 83 -3.92 27.13 -0.26
C VAL A 83 -5.20 27.07 -1.09
N GLY A 84 -5.24 27.75 -2.24
CA GLY A 84 -6.39 27.75 -3.13
C GLY A 84 -6.72 26.36 -3.68
N LEU A 85 -5.71 25.57 -4.04
CA LEU A 85 -5.93 24.18 -4.48
C LEU A 85 -6.53 23.32 -3.37
N ALA A 86 -6.01 23.44 -2.14
CA ALA A 86 -6.54 22.69 -1.00
C ALA A 86 -7.94 23.15 -0.57
N ASP A 87 -8.33 24.39 -0.89
CA ASP A 87 -9.69 24.89 -0.67
C ASP A 87 -10.67 24.46 -1.78
N ASP A 88 -10.20 24.39 -3.03
CA ASP A 88 -11.02 24.09 -4.20
C ASP A 88 -11.25 22.60 -4.43
N TYR A 89 -10.38 21.72 -3.88
CA TYR A 89 -10.40 20.28 -4.11
C TYR A 89 -10.20 19.48 -2.82
N GLU A 90 -10.84 18.32 -2.76
CA GLU A 90 -10.65 17.34 -1.69
C GLU A 90 -9.47 16.43 -2.04
N PHE A 91 -8.42 16.46 -1.21
CA PHE A 91 -7.26 15.57 -1.32
C PHE A 91 -7.21 14.62 -0.12
N ASN A 92 -6.85 13.36 -0.34
CA ASN A 92 -6.56 12.43 0.76
C ASN A 92 -5.10 12.51 1.22
N VAL A 93 -4.18 12.64 0.26
CA VAL A 93 -2.73 12.66 0.49
C VAL A 93 -2.11 13.79 -0.32
N ALA A 94 -1.12 14.48 0.23
CA ALA A 94 -0.35 15.51 -0.45
C ALA A 94 1.15 15.33 -0.19
N LEU A 95 1.95 15.35 -1.25
CA LEU A 95 3.40 15.13 -1.17
C LEU A 95 4.16 16.39 -1.59
N SER A 96 5.08 16.84 -0.75
CA SER A 96 6.10 17.83 -1.10
C SER A 96 7.45 17.14 -1.36
N TYR A 97 8.20 17.63 -2.35
CA TYR A 97 9.49 17.06 -2.73
C TYR A 97 10.60 18.09 -2.50
N HIS A 98 11.52 17.76 -1.62
CA HIS A 98 12.69 18.54 -1.22
C HIS A 98 13.97 17.74 -1.45
N THR A 99 15.12 18.39 -1.28
CA THR A 99 16.44 17.74 -1.18
C THR A 99 17.23 18.49 -0.10
N TYR A 100 18.07 17.85 0.73
CA TYR A 100 18.51 16.45 0.68
C TYR A 100 18.44 15.77 2.05
N GLY A 101 18.47 14.44 2.08
CA GLY A 101 18.52 13.67 3.32
C GLY A 101 18.28 12.17 3.20
N GLU A 102 17.54 11.74 2.16
CA GLU A 102 16.87 10.43 2.12
C GLU A 102 15.89 10.27 3.29
N TYR A 103 14.95 11.22 3.43
CA TYR A 103 13.94 11.25 4.49
C TYR A 103 12.50 11.21 3.94
N ILE A 104 11.59 10.64 4.73
CA ILE A 104 10.14 10.79 4.59
C ILE A 104 9.67 11.49 5.87
N LEU A 105 9.42 12.79 5.76
CA LEU A 105 8.95 13.63 6.84
C LEU A 105 7.44 13.51 6.98
N ILE A 106 7.00 13.38 8.23
CA ILE A 106 5.61 13.43 8.65
C ILE A 106 5.42 14.48 9.74
N PRO A 107 4.20 15.00 9.95
CA PRO A 107 3.92 15.92 11.05
C PRO A 107 4.26 15.32 12.43
N TRP A 108 4.54 16.13 13.46
CA TRP A 108 4.54 17.58 13.42
C TRP A 108 5.95 18.17 13.29
N GLY A 109 6.09 19.24 12.53
CA GLY A 109 7.30 20.04 12.46
C GLY A 109 7.47 21.02 13.62
N TYR A 110 6.36 21.64 14.06
CA TYR A 110 6.38 22.73 15.05
C TYR A 110 6.58 22.30 16.50
N ILE A 111 6.44 21.00 16.79
CA ILE A 111 6.64 20.41 18.11
C ILE A 111 7.28 19.04 17.99
N ASP A 112 8.00 18.64 19.04
CA ASP A 112 8.59 17.31 19.19
C ASP A 112 7.53 16.29 19.61
N ASP A 113 6.56 16.07 18.72
CA ASP A 113 5.46 15.14 18.90
C ASP A 113 4.90 14.71 17.53
N TYR A 114 3.99 13.74 17.56
CA TYR A 114 3.30 13.23 16.38
C TYR A 114 1.79 13.48 16.47
N PRO A 115 1.05 13.36 15.35
CA PRO A 115 -0.39 13.19 15.38
C PRO A 115 -0.81 12.08 16.36
N ASP A 116 -1.97 12.21 16.99
CA ASP A 116 -2.47 11.22 17.93
C ASP A 116 -3.30 10.13 17.23
N GLY A 117 -3.26 8.90 17.76
CA GLY A 117 -4.23 7.85 17.44
C GLY A 117 -4.13 7.30 16.01
N GLU A 118 -5.30 7.03 15.40
CA GLU A 118 -5.41 6.35 14.09
C GLU A 118 -4.77 7.15 12.93
N ASP A 119 -4.64 8.46 13.08
CA ASP A 119 -4.02 9.31 12.06
C ASP A 119 -2.51 9.08 11.99
N TYR A 120 -1.83 8.89 13.13
CA TYR A 120 -0.41 8.49 13.15
C TYR A 120 -0.20 7.13 12.52
N ASP A 121 -1.06 6.15 12.86
CA ASP A 121 -1.00 4.82 12.26
C ASP A 121 -1.15 4.91 10.74
N THR A 122 -2.00 5.81 10.23
CA THR A 122 -2.19 6.06 8.80
C THR A 122 -0.98 6.75 8.16
N PHE A 123 -0.36 7.74 8.82
CA PHE A 123 0.89 8.34 8.34
C PHE A 123 2.00 7.29 8.20
N MET A 124 2.15 6.43 9.21
CA MET A 124 3.13 5.35 9.19
C MET A 124 2.81 4.31 8.12
N GLU A 125 1.54 3.92 7.95
CA GLU A 125 1.11 3.02 6.87
C GLU A 125 1.52 3.56 5.49
N ILE A 126 1.26 4.85 5.23
CA ILE A 126 1.61 5.51 3.97
C ILE A 126 3.14 5.59 3.81
N ALA A 127 3.85 6.06 4.84
CA ALA A 127 5.29 6.28 4.79
C ALA A 127 6.06 4.97 4.64
N ASP A 128 5.77 3.97 5.48
CA ASP A 128 6.43 2.66 5.44
C ASP A 128 6.17 1.96 4.11
N GLY A 129 4.94 1.97 3.61
CA GLY A 129 4.62 1.33 2.34
C GLY A 129 5.32 1.98 1.14
N MET A 130 5.45 3.32 1.13
CA MET A 130 6.31 4.00 0.16
C MET A 130 7.80 3.65 0.34
N ASN A 131 8.25 3.48 1.58
CA ASN A 131 9.63 3.19 1.92
C ASN A 131 10.05 1.75 1.58
N GLU A 132 9.14 0.79 1.63
CA GLU A 132 9.35 -0.58 1.13
C GLU A 132 9.66 -0.56 -0.38
N VAL A 133 8.94 0.25 -1.17
CA VAL A 133 9.22 0.42 -2.61
C VAL A 133 10.61 1.03 -2.83
N ILE A 134 11.01 1.99 -2.00
CA ILE A 134 12.35 2.58 -2.03
C ILE A 134 13.41 1.51 -1.70
N TYR A 135 13.23 0.75 -0.63
CA TYR A 135 14.14 -0.31 -0.24
C TYR A 135 14.28 -1.37 -1.33
N ASP A 136 13.19 -1.73 -1.98
CA ASP A 136 13.22 -2.68 -3.08
C ASP A 136 13.98 -2.15 -4.30
N TYR A 137 13.89 -0.84 -4.58
CA TYR A 137 14.61 -0.26 -5.70
C TYR A 137 16.12 -0.12 -5.44
N GLN A 138 16.53 0.38 -4.27
CA GLN A 138 17.92 0.79 -3.99
C GLN A 138 18.61 0.05 -2.83
N GLY A 139 17.94 -0.92 -2.21
CA GLY A 139 18.49 -1.78 -1.15
C GLY A 139 18.66 -1.12 0.22
N ARG A 140 18.08 0.07 0.42
CA ARG A 140 18.10 0.80 1.70
C ARG A 140 16.86 1.68 1.83
N TYR A 141 16.40 1.83 3.07
CA TYR A 141 15.29 2.68 3.45
C TYR A 141 15.71 4.15 3.53
N TYR A 142 14.75 5.04 3.29
CA TYR A 142 14.80 6.41 3.79
C TYR A 142 14.48 6.40 5.29
N GLU A 143 14.96 7.40 6.03
CA GLU A 143 14.57 7.56 7.44
C GLU A 143 13.19 8.23 7.52
N VAL A 144 12.29 7.66 8.31
CA VAL A 144 10.90 8.14 8.47
C VAL A 144 10.75 8.76 9.85
N GLY A 145 10.13 9.94 9.92
CA GLY A 145 9.84 10.60 11.19
C GLY A 145 9.56 12.08 11.01
N ASN A 146 9.29 12.77 12.12
CA ASN A 146 9.15 14.22 12.11
C ASN A 146 10.52 14.91 11.99
N PRO A 147 10.57 16.25 11.84
CA PRO A 147 11.83 16.99 11.72
C PRO A 147 12.80 16.86 12.90
N TYR A 148 12.33 16.52 14.11
CA TYR A 148 13.18 16.30 15.28
C TYR A 148 13.95 14.98 15.19
N ASP A 149 13.28 13.92 14.74
CA ASP A 149 13.87 12.59 14.60
C ASP A 149 14.76 12.47 13.36
N THR A 150 14.52 13.26 12.31
CA THR A 150 15.17 13.13 11.00
C THR A 150 16.21 14.23 10.73
N VAL A 151 15.78 15.40 10.25
CA VAL A 151 16.67 16.51 9.87
C VAL A 151 17.33 17.18 11.09
N GLY A 152 16.80 16.94 12.30
CA GLY A 152 17.37 17.33 13.58
C GLY A 152 17.09 18.77 13.99
N TYR A 153 16.07 19.41 13.42
CA TYR A 153 15.63 20.76 13.79
C TYR A 153 14.13 20.96 13.56
N PRO A 154 13.45 21.78 14.40
CA PRO A 154 12.04 22.08 14.22
C PRO A 154 11.76 22.89 12.96
N THR A 155 10.52 22.84 12.49
CA THR A 155 9.99 23.71 11.44
C THR A 155 8.69 24.33 11.93
N ASN A 156 8.29 25.48 11.40
CA ASN A 156 6.93 25.96 11.65
C ASN A 156 6.43 26.77 10.46
N GLY A 157 5.11 26.71 10.22
CA GLY A 157 4.50 27.21 8.99
C GLY A 157 4.93 26.43 7.74
N ASP A 158 5.22 25.13 7.87
CA ASP A 158 5.56 24.25 6.75
C ASP A 158 4.33 23.60 6.10
N PHE A 159 4.57 22.98 4.95
CA PHE A 159 3.56 22.40 4.08
C PHE A 159 2.82 21.21 4.72
N ASP A 160 3.57 20.24 5.26
CA ASP A 160 3.02 18.99 5.79
C ASP A 160 2.17 19.24 7.04
N ASP A 161 2.63 20.11 7.95
CA ASP A 161 1.84 20.55 9.10
C ASP A 161 0.57 21.30 8.67
N TYR A 162 0.63 22.13 7.63
CA TYR A 162 -0.54 22.83 7.11
C TYR A 162 -1.56 21.92 6.44
N MET A 163 -1.11 21.04 5.55
CA MET A 163 -2.00 20.11 4.85
C MET A 163 -2.73 19.22 5.86
N TYR A 164 -2.03 18.76 6.90
CA TYR A 164 -2.66 17.94 7.92
C TYR A 164 -3.48 18.77 8.93
N GLY A 165 -2.84 19.70 9.62
CA GLY A 165 -3.44 20.41 10.75
C GLY A 165 -4.55 21.39 10.39
N GLU A 166 -4.55 21.94 9.18
CA GLU A 166 -5.63 22.84 8.72
C GLU A 166 -6.60 22.16 7.75
N LYS A 167 -6.12 21.26 6.88
CA LYS A 167 -6.95 20.67 5.82
C LYS A 167 -7.36 19.22 6.08
N GLY A 168 -6.80 18.56 7.08
CA GLY A 168 -7.07 17.14 7.35
C GLY A 168 -6.55 16.20 6.25
N VAL A 169 -5.59 16.66 5.45
CA VAL A 169 -4.97 15.90 4.35
C VAL A 169 -3.67 15.29 4.88
N PHE A 170 -3.41 14.02 4.60
CA PHE A 170 -2.14 13.39 4.98
C PHE A 170 -1.00 14.01 4.15
N GLY A 171 -0.36 15.04 4.70
CA GLY A 171 0.76 15.77 4.11
C GLY A 171 2.10 15.15 4.50
N LEU A 172 2.92 14.77 3.52
CA LEU A 172 4.27 14.24 3.76
C LEU A 172 5.30 14.98 2.90
N THR A 173 6.53 15.08 3.40
CA THR A 173 7.64 15.69 2.66
C THR A 173 8.75 14.67 2.41
N PHE A 174 9.16 14.49 1.16
CA PHE A 174 10.37 13.72 0.83
C PHE A 174 11.59 14.63 0.82
N GLU A 175 12.69 14.20 1.44
CA GLU A 175 14.03 14.77 1.23
C GLU A 175 14.85 13.79 0.38
N LEU A 176 15.02 14.08 -0.91
CA LEU A 176 15.67 13.14 -1.85
C LEU A 176 17.19 13.23 -1.79
N ASN A 177 17.85 12.11 -2.12
CA ASN A 177 19.30 11.98 -2.22
C ASN A 177 20.05 12.34 -0.92
N THR A 178 21.27 11.82 -0.78
CA THR A 178 22.15 12.15 0.34
C THR A 178 23.11 13.28 -0.01
N TRP A 179 23.77 13.83 1.01
CA TRP A 179 24.95 14.69 0.81
C TRP A 179 26.01 14.04 -0.09
N GLY A 180 26.22 12.72 0.06
CA GLY A 180 27.20 11.95 -0.73
C GLY A 180 26.84 11.85 -2.22
N GLN A 181 25.56 12.01 -2.56
CA GLN A 181 25.05 12.02 -3.93
C GLN A 181 25.00 13.43 -4.55
N GLY A 182 25.51 14.45 -3.84
CA GLY A 182 25.61 15.82 -4.33
C GLY A 182 24.71 16.84 -3.62
N GLY A 183 23.98 16.42 -2.57
CA GLY A 183 23.18 17.31 -1.75
C GLY A 183 22.13 18.07 -2.57
N PHE A 184 22.12 19.41 -2.48
CA PHE A 184 21.21 20.26 -3.25
C PHE A 184 21.53 20.32 -4.76
N TYR A 185 22.70 19.84 -5.19
CA TYR A 185 23.11 19.84 -6.60
C TYR A 185 23.64 18.47 -7.04
N PRO A 186 22.78 17.43 -7.01
CA PRO A 186 23.16 16.12 -7.49
C PRO A 186 23.54 16.21 -8.98
N PRO A 187 24.55 15.46 -9.45
CA PRO A 187 24.86 15.43 -10.88
C PRO A 187 23.71 14.82 -11.67
N ASP A 188 23.49 15.30 -12.90
CA ASP A 188 22.40 14.89 -13.80
C ASP A 188 22.27 13.38 -13.98
N SER A 189 23.37 12.63 -13.77
CA SER A 189 23.37 11.16 -13.81
C SER A 189 22.44 10.49 -12.78
N TYR A 190 22.09 11.17 -11.69
CA TYR A 190 21.13 10.64 -10.70
C TYR A 190 19.67 10.88 -11.11
N ILE A 191 19.37 11.81 -12.01
CA ILE A 191 17.98 12.15 -12.37
C ILE A 191 17.18 10.91 -12.81
N PRO A 192 17.67 10.05 -13.73
CA PRO A 192 16.90 8.87 -14.15
C PRO A 192 16.63 7.89 -13.00
N GLU A 193 17.63 7.63 -12.15
CA GLU A 193 17.51 6.69 -11.03
C GLU A 193 16.51 7.21 -9.98
N THR A 194 16.65 8.47 -9.55
CA THR A 194 15.75 9.08 -8.56
C THR A 194 14.31 9.17 -9.09
N THR A 195 14.14 9.57 -10.36
CA THR A 195 12.78 9.72 -10.93
C THR A 195 12.10 8.38 -11.20
N GLU A 196 12.84 7.34 -11.63
CA GLU A 196 12.28 5.99 -11.80
C GLU A 196 11.85 5.42 -10.44
N MET A 197 12.67 5.55 -9.40
CA MET A 197 12.33 5.12 -8.05
C MET A 197 11.06 5.80 -7.53
N HIS A 198 10.98 7.14 -7.59
CA HIS A 198 9.80 7.84 -7.08
C HIS A 198 8.55 7.68 -7.95
N TRP A 199 8.71 7.36 -9.23
CA TRP A 199 7.58 6.95 -10.06
C TRP A 199 6.95 5.65 -9.54
N LEU A 200 7.77 4.69 -9.10
CA LEU A 200 7.31 3.44 -8.50
C LEU A 200 6.62 3.69 -7.14
N VAL A 201 7.19 4.58 -6.32
CA VAL A 201 6.59 5.03 -5.05
C VAL A 201 5.20 5.64 -5.28
N LEU A 202 5.07 6.55 -6.26
CA LEU A 202 3.79 7.18 -6.58
C LEU A 202 2.76 6.18 -7.12
N LYS A 203 3.18 5.19 -7.93
CA LYS A 203 2.30 4.10 -8.36
C LYS A 203 1.76 3.32 -7.17
N TRP A 204 2.64 2.98 -6.21
CA TRP A 204 2.22 2.29 -4.99
C TRP A 204 1.20 3.11 -4.20
N LEU A 205 1.47 4.40 -3.99
CA LEU A 205 0.56 5.28 -3.26
C LEU A 205 -0.80 5.40 -3.95
N LEU A 206 -0.83 5.51 -5.27
CA LEU A 206 -2.08 5.55 -6.04
C LEU A 206 -2.89 4.26 -5.86
N ASN A 207 -2.25 3.09 -5.91
CA ASN A 207 -2.93 1.82 -5.64
C ASN A 207 -3.45 1.75 -4.21
N TRP A 208 -2.63 2.15 -3.22
CA TRP A 208 -3.05 2.19 -1.82
C TRP A 208 -4.26 3.10 -1.61
N MET A 209 -4.29 4.29 -2.22
CA MET A 209 -5.44 5.21 -2.12
C MET A 209 -6.70 4.63 -2.77
N VAL A 210 -6.56 3.94 -3.90
CA VAL A 210 -7.68 3.25 -4.55
C VAL A 210 -8.26 2.18 -3.63
N ASP A 211 -7.41 1.38 -3.01
CA ASP A 211 -7.80 0.32 -2.09
C ASP A 211 -8.46 0.87 -0.82
N LYS A 212 -7.96 1.99 -0.31
CA LYS A 212 -8.44 2.61 0.93
C LYS A 212 -9.73 3.41 0.74
N TYR A 213 -9.90 4.10 -0.39
CA TYR A 213 -10.90 5.16 -0.53
C TYR A 213 -11.85 5.03 -1.72
N ILE A 214 -11.49 4.32 -2.79
CA ILE A 214 -12.22 4.42 -4.06
C ILE A 214 -13.14 3.23 -4.31
N THR A 215 -12.95 2.10 -3.64
CA THR A 215 -13.47 0.86 -4.19
C THR A 215 -14.28 0.01 -3.21
N ASP A 216 -15.54 -0.23 -3.58
CA ASP A 216 -16.51 -1.06 -2.83
C ASP A 216 -16.36 -2.57 -3.10
N ILE A 217 -15.28 -2.98 -3.76
CA ILE A 217 -14.98 -4.40 -4.03
C ILE A 217 -14.22 -5.01 -2.86
N ASN A 218 -14.85 -5.95 -2.19
CA ASN A 218 -14.26 -6.70 -1.10
C ASN A 218 -13.81 -8.07 -1.59
N VAL A 219 -12.50 -8.29 -1.70
CA VAL A 219 -11.93 -9.64 -1.89
C VAL A 219 -11.94 -10.34 -0.54
N LEU A 220 -12.92 -11.21 -0.35
CA LEU A 220 -13.15 -11.92 0.91
C LEU A 220 -11.97 -12.84 1.27
N TYR A 221 -11.36 -13.46 0.27
CA TYR A 221 -10.09 -14.19 0.41
C TYR A 221 -9.45 -14.44 -0.96
N PHE A 222 -8.14 -14.62 -0.98
CA PHE A 222 -7.38 -15.17 -2.10
C PHE A 222 -6.34 -16.15 -1.56
N LYS A 223 -6.38 -17.40 -2.04
CA LYS A 223 -5.55 -18.50 -1.54
C LYS A 223 -4.94 -19.27 -2.69
N GLY A 224 -3.74 -19.78 -2.47
CA GLY A 224 -3.04 -20.63 -3.43
C GLY A 224 -2.51 -21.88 -2.76
N ILE A 225 -2.63 -23.01 -3.45
CA ILE A 225 -2.24 -24.33 -2.93
C ILE A 225 -1.50 -25.09 -4.02
N ALA A 226 -0.29 -25.56 -3.69
CA ALA A 226 0.47 -26.46 -4.54
C ALA A 226 -0.10 -27.89 -4.46
N TYR A 227 -0.31 -28.51 -5.61
CA TYR A 227 -0.75 -29.89 -5.74
C TYR A 227 -0.11 -30.56 -6.98
N ASP A 228 -0.35 -31.86 -7.16
CA ASP A 228 0.11 -32.60 -8.33
C ASP A 228 -0.48 -32.01 -9.63
N GLY A 229 0.38 -31.30 -10.37
CA GLY A 229 0.03 -30.68 -11.65
C GLY A 229 -0.17 -29.15 -11.65
N GLY A 230 0.13 -28.45 -10.55
CA GLY A 230 0.22 -26.99 -10.56
C GLY A 230 -0.01 -26.30 -9.21
N VAL A 231 -0.28 -24.99 -9.30
CA VAL A 231 -0.81 -24.19 -8.19
C VAL A 231 -2.28 -23.88 -8.48
N LYS A 232 -3.17 -24.33 -7.60
CA LYS A 232 -4.58 -23.95 -7.65
C LYS A 232 -4.78 -22.69 -6.81
N LEU A 233 -5.35 -21.66 -7.44
CA LEU A 233 -5.77 -20.42 -6.81
C LEU A 233 -7.28 -20.43 -6.64
N THR A 234 -7.75 -20.04 -5.46
CA THR A 234 -9.17 -19.90 -5.12
C THR A 234 -9.38 -18.55 -4.45
N TRP A 235 -10.36 -17.78 -4.91
CA TRP A 235 -10.76 -16.53 -4.27
C TRP A 235 -12.27 -16.39 -4.24
N ASP A 236 -12.70 -15.48 -3.39
CA ASP A 236 -14.04 -14.95 -3.46
C ASP A 236 -14.03 -13.43 -3.36
N ALA A 237 -14.93 -12.78 -4.07
CA ALA A 237 -15.04 -11.34 -4.12
C ALA A 237 -16.51 -10.92 -4.20
N GLU A 238 -16.84 -9.84 -3.51
CA GLU A 238 -18.14 -9.19 -3.56
C GLU A 238 -17.96 -7.70 -3.83
N SER A 239 -19.00 -7.08 -4.36
CA SER A 239 -19.06 -5.65 -4.63
C SER A 239 -20.45 -5.16 -4.25
N THR A 240 -20.56 -3.99 -3.61
CA THR A 240 -21.87 -3.38 -3.33
C THR A 240 -22.33 -2.45 -4.44
N ASP A 241 -21.39 -1.80 -5.14
CA ASP A 241 -21.70 -0.68 -6.03
C ASP A 241 -21.03 -0.75 -7.42
N GLU A 242 -20.12 -1.71 -7.65
CA GLU A 242 -19.45 -1.93 -8.95
C GLU A 242 -19.72 -3.32 -9.54
N ASP A 243 -19.95 -3.39 -10.87
CA ASP A 243 -20.04 -4.66 -11.59
C ASP A 243 -18.65 -5.28 -11.79
N ILE A 244 -18.44 -6.47 -11.20
CA ILE A 244 -17.24 -7.27 -11.44
C ILE A 244 -17.36 -7.95 -12.81
N LEU A 245 -16.59 -7.50 -13.79
CA LEU A 245 -16.54 -8.07 -15.14
C LEU A 245 -15.79 -9.41 -15.18
N GLY A 246 -14.83 -9.60 -14.27
CA GLY A 246 -14.04 -10.82 -14.15
C GLY A 246 -12.73 -10.57 -13.44
N PHE A 247 -11.79 -11.50 -13.58
CA PHE A 247 -10.51 -11.47 -12.87
C PHE A 247 -9.34 -11.80 -13.78
N ASN A 248 -8.18 -11.26 -13.45
CA ASN A 248 -6.90 -11.74 -13.95
C ASN A 248 -6.03 -12.22 -12.80
N ILE A 249 -5.15 -13.15 -13.13
CA ILE A 249 -4.14 -13.69 -12.24
C ILE A 249 -2.79 -13.35 -12.84
N TYR A 250 -1.92 -12.85 -11.98
CA TYR A 250 -0.53 -12.64 -12.29
C TYR A 250 0.35 -13.49 -11.38
N ARG A 251 1.52 -13.86 -11.89
CA ARG A 251 2.55 -14.59 -11.16
C ARG A 251 3.89 -13.89 -11.33
N GLU A 252 4.64 -13.78 -10.24
CA GLU A 252 6.00 -13.22 -10.28
C GLU A 252 6.98 -14.12 -11.06
N GLU A 253 7.84 -13.53 -11.89
CA GLU A 253 8.96 -14.23 -12.53
C GLU A 253 10.03 -14.62 -11.49
N VAL A 254 10.22 -15.92 -11.27
CA VAL A 254 11.31 -16.45 -10.43
C VAL A 254 12.63 -16.38 -11.21
N LEU A 255 13.56 -15.52 -10.81
CA LEU A 255 14.93 -15.53 -11.33
C LEU A 255 15.77 -16.65 -10.67
N ASN A 256 16.61 -17.24 -11.51
CA ASN A 256 17.37 -18.49 -11.41
C ASN A 256 18.14 -18.81 -10.10
N LYS A 257 18.54 -20.10 -10.01
CA LYS A 257 19.37 -20.80 -8.97
C LYS A 257 20.74 -20.18 -8.63
N SER A 258 21.01 -18.92 -8.99
CA SER A 258 22.21 -18.18 -8.57
C SER A 258 22.05 -17.47 -7.22
N GLY A 259 20.84 -17.42 -6.65
CA GLY A 259 20.60 -16.81 -5.34
C GLY A 259 20.77 -15.29 -5.31
N GLU A 260 20.73 -14.63 -6.47
CA GLU A 260 20.59 -13.18 -6.52
C GLU A 260 19.10 -12.84 -6.43
N MET A 261 18.68 -12.36 -5.25
CA MET A 261 17.43 -11.63 -5.08
C MET A 261 17.44 -10.43 -6.03
N ARG A 262 16.53 -10.39 -7.00
CA ARG A 262 16.07 -9.11 -7.51
C ARG A 262 14.88 -8.71 -6.66
N HIS A 263 15.11 -7.71 -5.82
CA HIS A 263 14.06 -7.00 -5.10
C HIS A 263 12.98 -6.54 -6.08
N SER A 264 11.75 -6.47 -5.58
CA SER A 264 10.56 -6.37 -6.40
C SER A 264 10.66 -5.20 -7.39
N ARG A 265 10.66 -5.51 -8.68
CA ARG A 265 10.23 -4.52 -9.67
C ARG A 265 8.73 -4.67 -9.70
N LEU A 266 7.99 -3.57 -9.56
CA LEU A 266 6.53 -3.55 -9.77
C LEU A 266 6.09 -4.15 -11.13
N ASP A 267 7.02 -4.40 -12.06
CA ASP A 267 6.82 -5.06 -13.34
C ASP A 267 7.26 -6.56 -13.38
N SER A 268 7.47 -7.24 -12.22
CA SER A 268 7.90 -8.66 -12.17
C SER A 268 6.78 -9.67 -12.41
N PHE A 269 5.54 -9.20 -12.46
CA PHE A 269 4.35 -10.04 -12.58
C PHE A 269 3.95 -10.25 -14.05
N ILE A 270 3.86 -11.50 -14.45
CA ILE A 270 3.32 -11.90 -15.74
C ILE A 270 1.87 -12.37 -15.58
N LYS A 271 1.01 -11.93 -16.49
CA LYS A 271 -0.37 -12.43 -16.55
C LYS A 271 -0.36 -13.89 -16.98
N VAL A 272 -1.00 -14.77 -16.20
CA VAL A 272 -0.97 -16.21 -16.47
C VAL A 272 -2.24 -16.74 -17.13
N ASN A 273 -3.38 -16.05 -16.99
CA ASN A 273 -4.65 -16.47 -17.58
C ASN A 273 -4.92 -15.84 -18.95
N ASP A 274 -5.44 -16.65 -19.87
CA ASP A 274 -5.95 -16.19 -21.17
C ASP A 274 -7.38 -15.66 -21.05
N GLY A 275 -7.54 -14.34 -21.17
CA GLY A 275 -8.85 -13.67 -21.04
C GLY A 275 -9.37 -13.62 -19.60
N LEU A 276 -10.46 -12.88 -19.37
CA LEU A 276 -11.01 -12.69 -18.02
C LEU A 276 -11.57 -14.00 -17.45
N ILE A 277 -11.20 -14.31 -16.21
CA ILE A 277 -11.81 -15.39 -15.43
C ILE A 277 -13.18 -14.89 -14.96
N THR A 278 -14.23 -15.64 -15.29
CA THR A 278 -15.63 -15.32 -14.97
C THR A 278 -16.36 -16.62 -14.57
N GLY A 279 -17.53 -16.54 -13.94
CA GLY A 279 -18.35 -17.72 -13.65
C GLY A 279 -18.83 -17.81 -12.20
N GLU A 280 -18.93 -19.03 -11.68
CA GLU A 280 -19.54 -19.31 -10.37
C GLU A 280 -18.54 -19.16 -9.22
N ARG A 281 -19.02 -18.60 -8.11
CA ARG A 281 -18.28 -18.40 -6.86
C ARG A 281 -18.20 -19.72 -6.05
N PRO A 282 -17.09 -19.99 -5.34
CA PRO A 282 -15.84 -19.24 -5.37
C PRO A 282 -15.09 -19.45 -6.69
N TYR A 283 -14.39 -18.42 -7.14
CA TYR A 283 -13.65 -18.45 -8.39
C TYR A 283 -12.36 -19.27 -8.25
N THR A 284 -11.95 -19.92 -9.32
CA THR A 284 -10.73 -20.75 -9.33
C THR A 284 -9.92 -20.56 -10.59
N TYR A 285 -8.60 -20.64 -10.44
CA TYR A 285 -7.64 -20.72 -11.54
C TYR A 285 -6.57 -21.77 -11.22
N VAL A 286 -6.03 -22.44 -12.23
CA VAL A 286 -4.94 -23.40 -12.07
C VAL A 286 -3.77 -22.96 -12.94
N ASP A 287 -2.68 -22.58 -12.29
CA ASP A 287 -1.41 -22.35 -12.97
C ASP A 287 -0.64 -23.67 -13.06
N ARG A 288 -0.41 -24.14 -14.29
CA ARG A 288 0.32 -25.38 -14.57
C ARG A 288 1.76 -25.14 -15.00
N ASP A 289 2.13 -23.90 -15.28
CA ASP A 289 3.45 -23.56 -15.82
C ASP A 289 4.43 -23.27 -14.68
N ILE A 290 4.49 -24.19 -13.71
CA ILE A 290 5.28 -24.08 -12.49
C ILE A 290 6.44 -25.08 -12.48
N VAL A 291 7.45 -24.80 -11.65
CA VAL A 291 8.59 -25.68 -11.37
C VAL A 291 8.48 -26.13 -9.93
N GLU A 292 8.47 -27.45 -9.72
CA GLU A 292 8.40 -28.05 -8.39
C GLU A 292 9.62 -27.65 -7.54
N GLY A 293 9.38 -27.36 -6.26
CA GLY A 293 10.40 -26.94 -5.31
C GLY A 293 10.72 -25.45 -5.32
N GLU A 294 10.00 -24.65 -6.12
CA GLU A 294 10.12 -23.19 -6.15
C GLU A 294 8.98 -22.52 -5.36
N GLU A 295 9.22 -21.29 -4.92
CA GLU A 295 8.20 -20.44 -4.31
C GLU A 295 7.66 -19.46 -5.36
N TYR A 296 6.35 -19.29 -5.41
CA TYR A 296 5.68 -18.39 -6.34
C TYR A 296 4.80 -17.40 -5.59
N ARG A 297 4.93 -16.12 -5.94
CA ARG A 297 3.99 -15.07 -5.53
C ARG A 297 2.95 -14.88 -6.64
N TYR A 298 1.68 -14.95 -6.27
CA TYR A 298 0.55 -14.70 -7.15
C TYR A 298 -0.20 -13.45 -6.71
N ARG A 299 -0.85 -12.81 -7.67
CA ARG A 299 -1.61 -11.57 -7.50
C ARG A 299 -2.92 -11.66 -8.27
N LEU A 300 -3.99 -11.21 -7.64
CA LEU A 300 -5.34 -11.19 -8.20
C LEU A 300 -5.69 -9.76 -8.62
N GLU A 301 -6.12 -9.59 -9.87
CA GLU A 301 -6.71 -8.34 -10.36
C GLU A 301 -8.21 -8.54 -10.53
N VAL A 302 -9.02 -7.68 -9.92
CA VAL A 302 -10.45 -7.59 -10.17
C VAL A 302 -10.68 -6.60 -11.30
N VAL A 303 -11.40 -7.01 -12.33
CA VAL A 303 -11.65 -6.19 -13.53
C VAL A 303 -13.07 -5.64 -13.48
N THR A 304 -13.18 -4.31 -13.55
CA THR A 304 -14.44 -3.56 -13.55
C THR A 304 -14.53 -2.67 -14.80
N ASP A 305 -15.64 -1.95 -14.97
CA ASP A 305 -15.84 -1.03 -16.09
C ASP A 305 -14.89 0.19 -16.06
N GLU A 306 -14.40 0.60 -14.88
CA GLU A 306 -13.62 1.84 -14.73
C GLU A 306 -12.10 1.62 -14.76
N SER A 307 -11.59 0.48 -14.29
CA SER A 307 -10.25 -0.07 -14.57
C SER A 307 -10.02 -1.34 -13.74
N GLY A 308 -9.03 -2.16 -14.11
CA GLY A 308 -8.65 -3.33 -13.31
C GLY A 308 -7.80 -2.93 -12.10
N TYR A 309 -8.11 -3.50 -10.93
CA TYR A 309 -7.46 -3.20 -9.66
C TYR A 309 -6.87 -4.45 -9.02
N ASP A 310 -5.64 -4.37 -8.51
CA ASP A 310 -4.98 -5.45 -7.78
C ASP A 310 -5.57 -5.60 -6.38
N ARG A 311 -6.09 -6.79 -6.03
CA ARG A 311 -6.62 -7.09 -4.70
C ARG A 311 -6.33 -8.51 -4.28
N GLY A 312 -5.17 -8.66 -3.65
CA GLY A 312 -4.76 -9.88 -2.98
C GLY A 312 -3.50 -10.45 -3.59
N GLU A 313 -2.52 -10.69 -2.72
CA GLU A 313 -1.35 -11.49 -3.05
C GLU A 313 -1.34 -12.77 -2.20
N VAL A 314 -0.80 -13.85 -2.77
CA VAL A 314 -0.54 -15.07 -2.03
C VAL A 314 0.77 -15.68 -2.47
N VAL A 315 1.54 -16.15 -1.49
CA VAL A 315 2.79 -16.88 -1.73
C VAL A 315 2.53 -18.38 -1.57
N VAL A 316 3.01 -19.16 -2.53
CA VAL A 316 2.82 -20.62 -2.57
C VAL A 316 4.17 -21.31 -2.76
N ASP A 317 4.55 -22.12 -1.78
CA ASP A 317 5.73 -23.00 -1.84
C ASP A 317 5.36 -24.33 -2.53
N THR A 318 5.86 -24.55 -3.74
CA THR A 318 5.60 -25.78 -4.51
C THR A 318 6.49 -26.95 -4.09
N GLY A 319 7.49 -26.73 -3.22
CA GLY A 319 8.23 -27.80 -2.56
C GLY A 319 7.45 -28.46 -1.42
N ARG A 320 6.32 -27.86 -1.01
CA ARG A 320 5.40 -28.41 -0.03
C ARG A 320 4.05 -28.69 -0.69
N GLN A 321 3.85 -29.92 -1.16
CA GLN A 321 2.51 -30.37 -1.48
C GLN A 321 1.65 -30.30 -0.23
N THR A 322 0.50 -29.61 -0.32
CA THR A 322 -0.49 -29.60 0.76
C THR A 322 -1.33 -30.85 0.59
N PRO A 323 -1.18 -31.87 1.46
CA PRO A 323 -1.73 -33.19 1.18
C PRO A 323 -3.25 -33.24 1.36
N ILE A 324 -3.83 -32.30 2.13
CA ILE A 324 -5.26 -32.04 2.19
C ILE A 324 -5.53 -30.58 2.63
N SER A 325 -6.52 -29.91 2.05
CA SER A 325 -6.99 -28.59 2.52
C SER A 325 -8.50 -28.42 2.36
N LEU A 326 -9.08 -27.63 3.26
CA LEU A 326 -10.50 -27.32 3.27
C LEU A 326 -10.73 -25.98 2.55
N GLU A 327 -11.41 -26.04 1.41
CA GLU A 327 -11.61 -24.89 0.52
C GLU A 327 -12.91 -24.14 0.84
N MET A 328 -13.99 -24.89 1.11
CA MET A 328 -15.30 -24.29 1.36
C MET A 328 -16.17 -25.16 2.25
N VAL A 329 -17.04 -24.49 3.01
CA VAL A 329 -18.12 -25.09 3.79
C VAL A 329 -19.35 -24.20 3.60
N TYR A 330 -20.26 -24.61 2.71
CA TYR A 330 -21.35 -23.75 2.20
C TYR A 330 -22.64 -24.56 1.97
N PRO A 331 -23.85 -23.99 2.12
CA PRO A 331 -24.10 -22.65 2.67
C PRO A 331 -23.77 -22.59 4.16
N ASN A 332 -23.36 -21.43 4.64
CA ASN A 332 -23.17 -21.18 6.06
C ASN A 332 -23.74 -19.79 6.37
N PRO A 333 -24.93 -19.68 6.99
CA PRO A 333 -25.72 -20.77 7.60
C PRO A 333 -26.35 -21.76 6.61
N CYS A 334 -26.49 -23.03 7.00
CA CYS A 334 -27.21 -24.08 6.24
C CYS A 334 -28.54 -24.45 6.90
N ILE A 335 -29.38 -25.17 6.14
CA ILE A 335 -30.69 -25.67 6.59
C ILE A 335 -30.65 -27.20 6.73
N ASP A 336 -30.51 -27.90 5.59
CA ASP A 336 -30.58 -29.37 5.51
C ASP A 336 -29.31 -30.01 4.94
N GLU A 337 -28.55 -29.29 4.12
CA GLU A 337 -27.35 -29.84 3.46
C GLU A 337 -26.19 -28.85 3.57
N LEU A 338 -24.99 -29.40 3.74
CA LEU A 338 -23.71 -28.69 3.73
C LEU A 338 -22.83 -29.27 2.63
N SER A 339 -22.37 -28.42 1.71
CA SER A 339 -21.34 -28.74 0.72
C SER A 339 -19.96 -28.41 1.29
N ILE A 340 -19.07 -29.39 1.23
CA ILE A 340 -17.71 -29.35 1.79
C ILE A 340 -16.77 -29.53 0.62
N GLY A 341 -16.13 -28.44 0.20
CA GLY A 341 -15.13 -28.48 -0.86
C GLY A 341 -13.75 -28.65 -0.27
N LEU A 342 -12.99 -29.63 -0.77
CA LEU A 342 -11.65 -29.94 -0.30
C LEU A 342 -10.71 -30.24 -1.47
N MET A 343 -9.45 -29.85 -1.30
CA MET A 343 -8.32 -30.36 -2.08
C MET A 343 -7.76 -31.58 -1.38
N ALA A 344 -7.41 -32.60 -2.14
CA ALA A 344 -6.75 -33.79 -1.65
C ALA A 344 -5.67 -34.26 -2.63
N GLY A 345 -4.56 -34.77 -2.08
CA GLY A 345 -3.57 -35.50 -2.87
C GLY A 345 -4.06 -36.89 -3.28
N GLU A 346 -3.34 -37.54 -4.20
CA GLU A 346 -3.66 -38.88 -4.68
C GLU A 346 -3.76 -39.87 -3.51
N GLY A 347 -4.88 -40.61 -3.43
CA GLY A 347 -5.08 -41.66 -2.42
C GLY A 347 -5.47 -41.20 -1.02
N THR A 348 -5.79 -39.92 -0.82
CA THR A 348 -6.23 -39.42 0.50
C THR A 348 -7.57 -40.03 0.92
N GLU A 349 -7.63 -40.61 2.12
CA GLU A 349 -8.87 -41.05 2.76
C GLU A 349 -9.28 -40.08 3.86
N ILE A 350 -10.57 -39.75 3.95
CA ILE A 350 -11.07 -38.82 4.97
C ILE A 350 -12.18 -39.42 5.84
N GLU A 351 -12.24 -38.98 7.08
CA GLU A 351 -13.35 -39.18 8.00
C GLU A 351 -13.88 -37.81 8.46
N MET A 352 -15.11 -37.49 8.08
CA MET A 352 -15.80 -36.27 8.50
C MET A 352 -16.68 -36.51 9.73
N ARG A 353 -16.64 -35.59 10.69
CA ARG A 353 -17.38 -35.63 11.94
C ARG A 353 -17.90 -34.26 12.32
N VAL A 354 -19.11 -34.20 12.88
CA VAL A 354 -19.70 -32.96 13.40
C VAL A 354 -19.77 -33.01 14.93
N TYR A 355 -19.37 -31.91 15.55
CA TYR A 355 -19.44 -31.69 16.99
C TYR A 355 -20.29 -30.46 17.29
N ASP A 356 -21.06 -30.51 18.38
CA ASP A 356 -21.64 -29.29 18.94
C ASP A 356 -20.57 -28.43 19.63
N ILE A 357 -20.90 -27.18 19.98
CA ILE A 357 -19.96 -26.26 20.64
C ILE A 357 -19.44 -26.74 22.00
N SER A 358 -20.08 -27.74 22.61
CA SER A 358 -19.60 -28.37 23.85
C SER A 358 -18.57 -29.48 23.61
N GLY A 359 -18.29 -29.80 22.34
CA GLY A 359 -17.36 -30.85 21.93
C GLY A 359 -17.97 -32.24 21.90
N ARG A 360 -19.30 -32.37 21.94
CA ARG A 360 -19.98 -33.67 21.80
C ARG A 360 -20.21 -33.97 20.32
N LYS A 361 -19.84 -35.18 19.86
CA LYS A 361 -20.11 -35.67 18.50
C LYS A 361 -21.63 -35.81 18.31
N VAL A 362 -22.18 -35.19 17.27
CA VAL A 362 -23.63 -35.11 16.99
C VAL A 362 -24.06 -35.74 15.66
N ASP A 363 -23.13 -36.30 14.91
CA ASP A 363 -23.38 -36.99 13.64
C ASP A 363 -22.76 -38.41 13.63
N ALA A 364 -23.25 -39.30 12.75
CA ALA A 364 -22.70 -40.63 12.53
C ALA A 364 -21.27 -40.60 11.95
N GLY A 365 -20.96 -39.59 11.15
CA GLY A 365 -19.70 -39.42 10.42
C GLY A 365 -19.73 -40.08 9.04
N LEU A 366 -19.10 -39.43 8.07
CA LEU A 366 -18.94 -39.90 6.69
C LEU A 366 -17.49 -40.31 6.46
N ILE A 367 -17.27 -41.54 6.00
CA ILE A 367 -15.96 -42.00 5.52
C ILE A 367 -16.05 -42.05 4.00
N GLU A 368 -15.17 -41.32 3.32
CA GLU A 368 -15.16 -41.23 1.87
C GLU A 368 -13.73 -41.22 1.35
N SER A 369 -13.47 -41.96 0.27
CA SER A 369 -12.25 -41.81 -0.50
C SER A 369 -12.45 -40.65 -1.45
N VAL A 370 -11.56 -39.67 -1.39
CA VAL A 370 -11.62 -38.48 -2.24
C VAL A 370 -10.70 -38.65 -3.44
N ASN A 371 -11.09 -38.08 -4.58
CA ASN A 371 -10.24 -38.09 -5.77
C ASN A 371 -9.05 -37.15 -5.55
N GLU A 372 -7.98 -37.37 -6.30
CA GLU A 372 -6.92 -36.38 -6.42
C GLU A 372 -7.50 -35.05 -6.96
N GLY A 373 -7.08 -33.93 -6.38
CA GLY A 373 -7.57 -32.62 -6.71
C GLY A 373 -8.86 -32.26 -5.97
N TYR A 374 -9.83 -31.65 -6.67
CA TYR A 374 -10.98 -31.00 -6.04
C TYR A 374 -12.15 -31.94 -5.87
N ASN A 375 -12.65 -32.00 -4.64
CA ASN A 375 -13.81 -32.80 -4.28
C ASN A 375 -14.85 -31.90 -3.63
N ILE A 376 -16.10 -32.07 -4.03
CA ILE A 376 -17.25 -31.49 -3.34
C ILE A 376 -18.01 -32.64 -2.71
N LEU A 377 -17.97 -32.67 -1.38
CA LEU A 377 -18.71 -33.64 -0.59
C LEU A 377 -19.98 -33.01 -0.06
N LYS A 378 -21.03 -33.80 0.08
CA LYS A 378 -22.31 -33.36 0.61
C LYS A 378 -22.59 -34.05 1.93
N MET A 379 -22.94 -33.27 2.94
CA MET A 379 -23.31 -33.75 4.26
C MET A 379 -24.73 -33.33 4.59
N ASP A 380 -25.57 -34.29 4.93
CA ASP A 380 -26.92 -34.06 5.45
C ASP A 380 -26.82 -33.61 6.91
N VAL A 381 -27.41 -32.45 7.20
CA VAL A 381 -27.49 -31.83 8.52
C VAL A 381 -28.95 -31.59 8.95
N GLY A 382 -29.92 -32.18 8.25
CA GLY A 382 -31.36 -32.04 8.46
C GLY A 382 -31.87 -32.55 9.82
N GLU A 383 -31.09 -33.35 10.53
CA GLU A 383 -31.42 -33.80 11.90
C GLU A 383 -30.73 -32.98 13.00
N LEU A 384 -29.82 -32.07 12.64
CA LEU A 384 -29.19 -31.17 13.62
C LEU A 384 -30.17 -30.08 14.05
N ALA A 385 -30.09 -29.67 15.33
CA ALA A 385 -30.89 -28.58 15.85
C ALA A 385 -30.35 -27.21 15.38
N ASN A 386 -31.14 -26.15 15.51
CA ASN A 386 -30.64 -24.80 15.26
C ASN A 386 -29.46 -24.49 16.20
N GLY A 387 -28.32 -24.08 15.66
CA GLY A 387 -27.12 -23.83 16.44
C GLY A 387 -25.83 -23.81 15.64
N ALA A 388 -24.73 -23.51 16.33
CA ALA A 388 -23.38 -23.55 15.78
C ALA A 388 -22.74 -24.92 16.00
N TYR A 389 -21.98 -25.36 15.01
CA TYR A 389 -21.34 -26.67 14.96
C TYR A 389 -19.89 -26.56 14.48
N MET A 390 -19.10 -27.58 14.81
CA MET A 390 -17.74 -27.75 14.34
C MET A 390 -17.67 -28.99 13.45
N LEU A 391 -17.34 -28.78 12.17
CA LEU A 391 -16.92 -29.83 11.25
C LEU A 391 -15.45 -30.15 11.53
N VAL A 392 -15.15 -31.44 11.63
CA VAL A 392 -13.80 -31.98 11.78
C VAL A 392 -13.60 -33.01 10.68
N ILE A 393 -12.52 -32.88 9.91
CA ILE A 393 -12.13 -33.82 8.87
C ILE A 393 -10.76 -34.36 9.27
N ASP A 394 -10.69 -35.65 9.56
CA ASP A 394 -9.43 -36.36 9.82
C ASP A 394 -9.04 -37.14 8.57
N SER A 395 -7.77 -37.08 8.18
CA SER A 395 -7.17 -37.91 7.14
C SER A 395 -5.78 -38.39 7.57
N ASP A 396 -5.21 -39.31 6.79
CA ASP A 396 -3.80 -39.69 6.89
C ASP A 396 -2.85 -38.52 6.58
N ALA A 397 -3.30 -37.58 5.75
CA ALA A 397 -2.63 -36.36 5.35
C ALA A 397 -2.70 -35.21 6.39
N GLY A 398 -3.67 -35.21 7.32
CA GLY A 398 -3.81 -34.16 8.31
C GLY A 398 -5.20 -34.04 8.93
N LYS A 399 -5.41 -32.98 9.70
CA LYS A 399 -6.68 -32.70 10.36
C LYS A 399 -7.15 -31.29 10.03
N LEU A 400 -8.36 -31.18 9.51
CA LEU A 400 -9.00 -29.92 9.15
C LEU A 400 -10.21 -29.68 10.04
N THR A 401 -10.49 -28.41 10.33
CA THR A 401 -11.65 -28.02 11.13
C THR A 401 -12.31 -26.78 10.57
N SER A 402 -13.63 -26.72 10.61
CA SER A 402 -14.39 -25.52 10.24
C SER A 402 -15.64 -25.39 11.11
N ARG A 403 -16.19 -24.17 11.20
CA ARG A 403 -17.43 -23.90 11.92
C ARG A 403 -18.55 -23.64 10.92
N PHE A 404 -19.74 -24.13 11.22
CA PHE A 404 -20.94 -23.81 10.45
C PHE A 404 -22.15 -23.67 11.37
N CYS A 405 -23.18 -22.97 10.88
CA CYS A 405 -24.43 -22.75 11.60
C CYS A 405 -25.60 -23.42 10.88
N VAL A 406 -26.44 -24.12 11.63
CA VAL A 406 -27.74 -24.62 11.15
C VAL A 406 -28.83 -23.65 11.61
N VAL A 407 -29.63 -23.14 10.68
CA VAL A 407 -30.73 -22.19 10.96
C VAL A 407 -31.99 -22.62 10.22
N ARG A 408 -33.09 -22.72 10.96
CA ARG A 408 -34.44 -23.04 10.47
C ARG A 408 -35.46 -22.03 10.95
#